data_AF-A0A7K8TG98-F1
#
_entry.id   AF-A0A7K8TG98-F1
#
_cell.length_a   1.000
_cell.length_b   1.000
_cell.length_c   1.000
_cell.angle_alpha   90.00
_cell.angle_beta   90.00
_cell.angle_gamma   90.00
#
_symmetry.space_group_name_H-M   'P 1'
#
loop_
_entity.id
_entity.type
_entity.pdbx_description
1 polymer ?
#
loop_
_entity_poly.entity_id
_entity_poly.type
_entity_poly.pdbx_seq_one_letter_code
_entity_poly.pdbx_strand_id
1 'polypeptide(L)'
;HTVTLFLNIFGCLAWFYVDATRGVDFGLSILWFLLFTPCSFVCWYRPLYGAFRSDSSFRFFVFFFVYICQFAVHILQAAGFQRWGNCGWISSLTGLNKSIPVGIIMIIIAALFTASAVISLVMFKKVHGLYRTTGASFEKAQQEFATGVMSNKTVQTAAANAASTAATSAA
;
A
#
# COMPACT_ATOMS: atom_id res chain seq x y z
N HIS A 1 10.67 1.35 -2.58
CA HIS A 1 9.66 2.19 -1.89
C HIS A 1 10.24 2.97 -0.72
N THR A 2 10.64 2.35 0.40
CA THR A 2 11.17 3.05 1.59
C THR A 2 12.41 3.91 1.29
N VAL A 3 13.38 3.39 0.53
CA VAL A 3 14.56 4.16 0.10
C VAL A 3 14.17 5.38 -0.74
N THR A 4 13.20 5.22 -1.64
CA THR A 4 12.68 6.31 -2.47
C THR A 4 11.99 7.38 -1.62
N LEU A 5 11.18 6.98 -0.64
CA LEU A 5 10.53 7.90 0.30
C LEU A 5 11.56 8.62 1.19
N PHE A 6 12.63 7.94 1.59
CA PHE A 6 13.73 8.56 2.34
C PHE A 6 14.45 9.63 1.50
N LEU A 7 14.80 9.30 0.26
CA LEU A 7 15.40 10.26 -0.69
C LEU A 7 14.45 11.43 -1.01
N ASN A 8 13.14 11.15 -1.04
CA ASN A 8 12.12 12.17 -1.23
C ASN A 8 12.11 13.24 -0.12
N ILE A 9 12.43 12.88 1.13
CA ILE A 9 12.58 13.86 2.22
C ILE A 9 13.68 14.87 1.87
N PHE A 10 14.84 14.41 1.38
CA PHE A 10 15.94 15.29 0.98
C PHE A 10 15.59 16.12 -0.26
N GLY A 11 14.86 15.56 -1.22
CA GLY A 11 14.34 16.30 -2.37
C GLY A 11 13.39 17.42 -1.96
N CYS A 12 12.43 17.13 -1.07
CA CYS A 12 11.49 18.12 -0.56
C CYS A 12 12.18 19.16 0.34
N LEU A 13 13.20 18.77 1.09
CA LEU A 13 14.02 19.70 1.89
C LEU A 13 14.79 20.66 0.99
N ALA A 14 15.45 20.15 -0.06
CA ALA A 14 16.16 20.98 -1.03
C ALA A 14 15.20 21.96 -1.73
N TRP A 15 13.98 21.51 -2.03
CA TRP A 15 12.94 22.36 -2.62
C TRP A 15 12.43 23.43 -1.65
N PHE A 16 12.29 23.10 -0.37
CA PHE A 16 11.94 24.06 0.68
C PHE A 16 13.02 25.12 0.91
N TYR A 17 14.30 24.75 0.78
CA TYR A 17 15.40 25.71 0.87
C TYR A 17 15.37 26.77 -0.26
N VAL A 18 14.97 26.37 -1.46
CA VAL A 18 14.81 27.28 -2.62
C VAL A 18 13.54 28.12 -2.52
N ASP A 19 12.46 27.55 -1.97
CA ASP A 19 11.17 28.21 -1.85
C ASP A 19 10.51 27.89 -0.51
N ALA A 20 10.57 28.84 0.42
CA ALA A 20 10.02 28.69 1.77
C ALA A 20 8.49 28.45 1.79
N THR A 21 7.76 28.73 0.71
CA THR A 21 6.33 28.40 0.62
C THR A 21 6.06 26.89 0.54
N ARG A 22 7.11 26.09 0.33
CA ARG A 22 7.11 24.63 0.16
C ARG A 22 7.31 23.85 1.44
N GLY A 23 7.26 24.48 2.61
CA GLY A 23 7.41 23.79 3.90
C GLY A 23 6.40 22.66 4.10
N VAL A 24 5.20 22.80 3.51
CA VAL A 24 4.17 21.75 3.50
C VAL A 24 4.65 20.50 2.76
N ASP A 25 5.35 20.64 1.64
CA ASP A 25 5.88 19.51 0.88
C ASP A 25 6.93 18.74 1.71
N PHE A 26 7.79 19.46 2.43
CA PHE A 26 8.77 18.84 3.34
C PHE A 26 8.10 18.11 4.51
N GLY A 27 7.16 18.75 5.21
CA GLY A 27 6.43 18.10 6.31
C GLY A 27 5.65 16.86 5.88
N LEU A 28 4.97 16.93 4.73
CA LEU A 28 4.26 15.79 4.16
C LEU A 28 5.20 14.67 3.73
N SER A 29 6.39 14.97 3.20
CA SER A 29 7.37 13.94 2.83
C SER A 29 7.79 13.06 4.01
N ILE A 30 7.94 13.65 5.20
CA ILE A 30 8.25 12.94 6.45
C ILE A 30 7.05 12.12 6.90
N LEU A 31 5.85 12.71 6.87
CA LEU A 31 4.61 12.02 7.20
C LEU A 31 4.42 10.77 6.31
N TRP A 32 4.63 10.92 5.00
CA TRP A 32 4.53 9.81 4.05
C TRP A 32 5.57 8.74 4.28
N PHE A 33 6.81 9.11 4.60
CA PHE A 33 7.84 8.15 4.98
C PHE A 33 7.44 7.34 6.22
N LEU A 34 6.96 8.00 7.27
CA LEU A 34 6.57 7.34 8.52
C LEU A 34 5.29 6.50 8.38
N LEU A 35 4.34 6.92 7.55
CA LEU A 35 3.08 6.22 7.35
C LEU A 35 3.24 5.05 6.38
N PHE A 36 3.84 5.27 5.21
CA PHE A 36 3.91 4.25 4.16
C PHE A 36 4.96 3.18 4.42
N THR A 37 6.01 3.46 5.21
CA THR A 37 7.01 2.43 5.56
C THR A 37 6.39 1.25 6.34
N PRO A 38 5.77 1.45 7.52
CA PRO A 38 5.12 0.37 8.25
C PRO A 38 3.84 -0.13 7.55
N CYS A 39 3.07 0.77 6.91
CA CYS A 39 1.87 0.38 6.17
C CYS A 39 2.22 -0.59 5.04
N SER A 40 3.28 -0.33 4.26
CA SER A 40 3.69 -1.25 3.20
C SER A 40 4.01 -2.65 3.76
N PHE A 41 4.77 -2.76 4.85
CA PHE A 41 5.04 -4.07 5.46
C PHE A 41 3.78 -4.81 5.90
N VAL A 42 2.84 -4.11 6.57
CA VAL A 42 1.60 -4.71 7.07
C VAL A 42 0.62 -5.04 5.94
N CYS A 43 0.55 -4.21 4.91
CA CYS A 43 -0.50 -4.26 3.88
C CYS A 43 -0.20 -5.22 2.74
N TRP A 44 1.07 -5.51 2.41
CA TRP A 44 1.39 -6.45 1.35
C TRP A 44 2.32 -7.59 1.78
N TYR A 45 3.35 -7.33 2.59
CA TYR A 45 4.30 -8.40 2.97
C TYR A 45 3.65 -9.43 3.90
N ARG A 46 2.93 -8.99 4.94
CA ARG A 46 2.29 -9.88 5.91
C ARG A 46 1.15 -10.73 5.30
N PRO A 47 0.22 -10.18 4.50
CA PRO A 47 -0.81 -10.99 3.83
C PRO A 47 -0.21 -11.94 2.80
N LEU A 48 0.81 -11.52 2.04
CA LEU A 48 1.46 -12.36 1.04
C LEU A 48 2.21 -13.54 1.68
N TYR A 49 2.98 -13.28 2.74
CA TYR A 49 3.63 -14.34 3.52
C TYR A 49 2.60 -15.31 4.10
N GLY A 50 1.50 -14.78 4.66
CA GLY A 50 0.39 -15.57 5.17
C GLY A 50 -0.33 -16.38 4.09
N ALA A 51 -0.44 -15.86 2.87
CA ALA A 51 -1.07 -16.54 1.74
C ALA A 51 -0.22 -17.73 1.28
N PHE A 52 1.09 -17.54 1.09
CA PHE A 52 1.99 -18.62 0.70
C PHE A 52 2.17 -19.69 1.77
N ARG A 53 2.21 -19.31 3.05
CA ARG A 53 2.38 -20.29 4.14
C ARG A 53 1.11 -21.13 4.40
N SER A 54 -0.06 -20.62 4.05
CA SER A 54 -1.34 -21.26 4.43
C SER A 54 -2.16 -21.72 3.23
N ASP A 55 -1.64 -21.56 2.01
CA ASP A 55 -2.33 -21.75 0.72
C ASP A 55 -3.76 -21.17 0.68
N SER A 56 -3.96 -20.05 1.38
CA SER A 56 -5.30 -19.49 1.61
C SER A 56 -5.68 -18.52 0.49
N SER A 57 -6.72 -18.90 -0.26
CA SER A 57 -7.31 -18.13 -1.35
C SER A 57 -7.87 -16.79 -0.87
N PHE A 58 -8.44 -16.75 0.35
CA PHE A 58 -8.96 -15.52 0.95
C PHE A 58 -7.86 -14.47 1.19
N ARG A 59 -6.67 -14.90 1.65
CA ARG A 59 -5.54 -14.00 1.88
C ARG A 59 -4.95 -13.46 0.59
N PHE A 60 -4.98 -14.24 -0.49
CA PHE A 60 -4.64 -13.76 -1.83
C PHE A 60 -5.61 -12.67 -2.32
N PHE A 61 -6.92 -12.82 -2.10
CA PHE A 61 -7.91 -11.81 -2.49
C PHE A 61 -7.69 -10.47 -1.77
N VAL A 62 -7.53 -10.50 -0.44
CA VAL A 62 -7.25 -9.29 0.35
C VAL A 62 -5.93 -8.64 -0.08
N PHE A 63 -4.90 -9.45 -0.38
CA PHE A 63 -3.64 -8.95 -0.93
C PHE A 63 -3.88 -8.17 -2.23
N PHE A 64 -4.59 -8.72 -3.22
CA PHE A 64 -4.80 -8.02 -4.50
C PHE A 64 -5.57 -6.71 -4.33
N PHE A 65 -6.62 -6.69 -3.50
CA PHE A 65 -7.40 -5.49 -3.25
C PHE A 65 -6.54 -4.36 -2.65
N VAL A 66 -5.79 -4.66 -1.59
CA VAL A 66 -4.93 -3.69 -0.93
C VAL A 66 -3.76 -3.27 -1.83
N TYR A 67 -3.21 -4.20 -2.61
CA TYR A 67 -2.08 -3.93 -3.51
C TYR A 67 -2.46 -2.99 -4.68
N ILE A 68 -3.69 -3.05 -5.19
CA ILE A 68 -4.18 -2.10 -6.21
C ILE A 68 -4.21 -0.67 -5.65
N CYS A 69 -4.70 -0.47 -4.43
CA CYS A 69 -4.66 0.83 -3.76
C CYS A 69 -3.21 1.33 -3.58
N GLN A 70 -2.31 0.45 -3.15
CA GLN A 70 -0.88 0.77 -3.03
C GLN A 70 -0.25 1.16 -4.39
N PHE A 71 -0.64 0.48 -5.47
CA PHE A 71 -0.18 0.80 -6.81
C PHE A 71 -0.68 2.18 -7.29
N ALA A 72 -1.95 2.52 -7.00
CA ALA A 72 -2.47 3.86 -7.26
C ALA A 72 -1.67 4.93 -6.52
N VAL A 73 -1.33 4.70 -5.24
CA VAL A 73 -0.47 5.60 -4.46
C VAL A 73 0.90 5.79 -5.11
N HIS A 74 1.51 4.73 -5.67
CA HIS A 74 2.79 4.86 -6.39
C HIS A 74 2.67 5.74 -7.64
N ILE A 75 1.57 5.64 -8.38
CA ILE A 75 1.32 6.50 -9.55
C ILE A 75 1.18 7.96 -9.10
N LEU A 76 0.43 8.22 -8.03
CA LEU A 76 0.28 9.58 -7.47
C LEU A 76 1.62 10.16 -7.00
N GLN A 77 2.46 9.35 -6.37
CA GLN A 77 3.82 9.73 -5.96
C GLN A 77 4.71 10.05 -7.17
N ALA A 78 4.63 9.24 -8.24
CA ALA A 78 5.38 9.48 -9.47
C ALA A 78 4.88 10.73 -10.22
N ALA A 79 3.58 11.02 -10.22
CA ALA A 79 3.02 12.23 -10.81
C ALA A 79 3.51 13.49 -10.07
N GLY A 80 3.53 13.46 -8.74
CA GLY A 80 4.08 14.54 -7.91
C GLY A 80 3.24 15.80 -7.92
N PHE A 81 1.97 15.69 -7.52
CA PHE A 81 1.08 16.84 -7.38
C PHE A 81 1.65 17.89 -6.42
N GLN A 82 1.38 19.16 -6.73
CA GLN A 82 1.83 20.28 -5.92
C GLN A 82 1.28 20.18 -4.50
N ARG A 83 2.11 20.46 -3.48
CA ARG A 83 1.70 20.43 -2.06
C ARG A 83 1.27 19.05 -1.56
N TRP A 84 1.67 18.00 -2.25
CA TRP A 84 1.43 16.62 -1.85
C TRP A 84 2.66 15.99 -1.18
N GLY A 85 3.79 16.68 -1.11
CA GLY A 85 4.99 16.19 -0.42
C GLY A 85 5.77 15.11 -1.14
N ASN A 86 5.62 15.01 -2.48
CA ASN A 86 6.39 14.07 -3.30
C ASN A 86 7.06 14.80 -4.47
N CYS A 87 8.35 14.54 -4.65
CA CYS A 87 9.16 14.99 -5.78
C CYS A 87 8.89 14.13 -7.02
N GLY A 88 7.64 14.10 -7.49
CA GLY A 88 7.29 13.45 -8.76
C GLY A 88 7.54 14.36 -9.96
N TRP A 89 7.17 13.90 -11.15
CA TRP A 89 7.48 14.55 -12.42
C TRP A 89 7.02 16.02 -12.47
N ILE A 90 5.78 16.32 -12.07
CA ILE A 90 5.23 17.69 -12.12
C ILE A 90 6.02 18.64 -11.20
N SER A 91 6.27 18.20 -9.95
CA SER A 91 7.06 18.98 -8.99
C SER A 91 8.51 19.16 -9.45
N SER A 92 9.12 18.13 -10.06
CA SER A 92 10.50 18.20 -10.55
C SER A 92 10.70 19.14 -11.74
N LEU A 93 9.72 19.20 -12.66
CA LEU A 93 9.72 20.14 -13.78
C LEU A 93 9.49 21.58 -13.31
N THR A 94 8.63 21.77 -12.31
CA THR A 94 8.52 23.06 -11.60
C THR A 94 9.85 23.41 -10.93
N GLY A 95 10.50 22.39 -10.37
CA GLY A 95 11.88 22.34 -9.88
C GLY A 95 12.88 23.10 -10.73
N LEU A 96 13.04 22.60 -11.96
CA LEU A 96 13.99 23.08 -12.94
C LEU A 96 13.81 24.56 -13.30
N ASN A 97 12.57 25.06 -13.29
CA ASN A 97 12.27 26.45 -13.62
C ASN A 97 12.70 27.44 -12.52
N LYS A 98 12.90 26.98 -11.27
CA LYS A 98 13.41 27.84 -10.19
C LYS A 98 14.87 27.59 -9.86
N SER A 99 15.31 26.33 -9.83
CA SER A 99 16.68 25.96 -9.50
C SER A 99 17.05 24.67 -10.21
N ILE A 100 17.96 24.77 -11.19
CA ILE A 100 18.41 23.63 -11.99
C ILE A 100 18.97 22.50 -11.09
N PRO A 101 19.86 22.77 -10.10
CA PRO A 101 20.39 21.71 -9.24
C PRO A 101 19.30 20.96 -8.47
N VAL A 102 18.32 21.67 -7.90
CA VAL A 102 17.24 21.03 -7.15
C VAL A 102 16.28 20.28 -8.08
N GLY A 103 15.96 20.84 -9.24
CA GLY A 103 15.16 20.16 -10.26
C GLY A 103 15.78 18.83 -10.71
N ILE A 104 17.12 18.77 -10.89
CA ILE A 104 17.82 17.52 -11.24
C ILE A 104 17.66 16.47 -10.13
N ILE A 105 17.85 16.85 -8.85
CA ILE A 105 17.66 15.94 -7.71
C ILE A 105 16.22 15.40 -7.69
N MET A 106 15.24 16.28 -7.90
CA MET A 106 13.82 15.90 -7.93
C MET A 106 13.50 14.98 -9.11
N ILE A 107 14.12 15.15 -10.28
CA ILE A 107 13.94 14.25 -11.43
C ILE A 107 14.47 12.84 -11.12
N ILE A 108 15.62 12.73 -10.45
CA ILE A 108 16.15 11.43 -10.03
C ILE A 108 15.15 10.73 -9.09
N ILE A 109 14.56 11.47 -8.15
CA ILE A 109 13.55 10.94 -7.24
C ILE A 109 12.26 10.55 -7.99
N ALA A 110 11.80 11.35 -8.95
CA ALA A 110 10.64 11.04 -9.80
C ALA A 110 10.87 9.76 -10.62
N ALA A 111 12.09 9.57 -11.16
CA ALA A 111 12.47 8.35 -11.85
C ALA A 111 12.46 7.13 -10.91
N LEU A 112 12.92 7.27 -9.67
CA LEU A 112 12.86 6.21 -8.66
C LEU A 112 11.42 5.85 -8.24
N PHE A 113 10.53 6.84 -8.14
CA PHE A 113 9.09 6.57 -7.92
C PHE A 113 8.47 5.84 -9.10
N THR A 114 8.81 6.23 -10.33
CA THR A 114 8.38 5.54 -11.55
C THR A 114 8.88 4.10 -11.58
N ALA A 115 10.17 3.88 -11.29
CA ALA A 115 10.74 2.54 -11.18
C ALA A 115 10.03 1.70 -10.10
N SER A 116 9.71 2.31 -8.95
CA SER A 116 8.94 1.64 -7.89
C SER A 116 7.53 1.23 -8.35
N ALA A 117 6.85 2.07 -9.14
CA ALA A 117 5.56 1.74 -9.74
C ALA A 117 5.68 0.57 -10.73
N VAL A 118 6.69 0.58 -11.61
CA VAL A 118 6.95 -0.50 -12.58
C VAL A 118 7.25 -1.82 -11.87
N ILE A 119 8.13 -1.82 -10.87
CA ILE A 119 8.45 -3.01 -10.06
C ILE A 119 7.18 -3.55 -9.39
N SER A 120 6.34 -2.67 -8.86
CA SER A 120 5.07 -3.05 -8.24
C SER A 120 4.13 -3.71 -9.24
N LEU A 121 4.02 -3.18 -10.46
CA LEU A 121 3.21 -3.79 -11.52
C LEU A 121 3.72 -5.19 -11.92
N VAL A 122 5.03 -5.35 -12.04
CA VAL A 122 5.65 -6.66 -12.35
C VAL A 122 5.39 -7.66 -11.22
N MET A 123 5.56 -7.25 -9.96
CA MET A 123 5.22 -8.05 -8.78
C MET A 123 3.76 -8.47 -8.79
N PHE A 124 2.83 -7.54 -9.06
CA PHE A 124 1.41 -7.83 -9.16
C PHE A 124 1.12 -8.89 -10.23
N LYS A 125 1.70 -8.76 -11.43
CA LYS A 125 1.56 -9.74 -12.51
C LYS A 125 2.11 -11.11 -12.12
N LYS A 126 3.27 -11.17 -11.45
CA LYS A 126 3.86 -12.43 -10.98
C LYS A 126 2.99 -13.12 -9.93
N VAL A 127 2.53 -12.39 -8.91
CA VAL A 127 1.66 -12.96 -7.85
C VAL A 127 0.32 -13.40 -8.43
N HIS A 128 -0.26 -12.62 -9.35
CA HIS A 128 -1.48 -13.01 -10.05
C HIS A 128 -1.29 -14.24 -10.94
N GLY A 129 -0.14 -14.37 -11.62
CA GLY A 129 0.23 -15.57 -12.36
C GLY A 129 0.31 -16.80 -11.47
N LEU A 130 1.00 -16.68 -10.32
CA LEU A 130 1.14 -17.77 -9.35
C LEU A 130 -0.22 -18.17 -8.75
N TYR A 131 -1.08 -17.20 -8.43
CA TYR A 131 -2.45 -17.42 -7.98
C TYR A 131 -3.28 -18.22 -9.01
N ARG A 132 -3.13 -17.92 -10.31
CA ARG A 132 -3.80 -18.70 -11.36
C ARG A 132 -3.31 -20.14 -11.47
N THR A 133 -2.08 -20.42 -11.06
CA THR A 133 -1.51 -21.79 -11.11
C THR A 133 -1.82 -22.62 -9.86
N THR A 134 -2.12 -22.00 -8.72
CA THR A 134 -2.43 -22.71 -7.46
C THR A 134 -3.87 -23.24 -7.37
N GLY A 135 -4.69 -23.09 -8.41
CA GLY A 135 -6.10 -23.50 -8.40
C GLY A 135 -6.95 -22.71 -7.40
N ALA A 136 -6.46 -21.57 -6.91
CA ALA A 136 -7.17 -20.70 -6.01
C ALA A 136 -8.31 -19.98 -6.77
N SER A 137 -9.53 -20.08 -6.23
CA SER A 137 -10.74 -19.48 -6.81
C SER A 137 -11.47 -18.61 -5.79
N PHE A 138 -12.33 -17.72 -6.28
CA PHE A 138 -13.17 -16.90 -5.42
C PHE A 138 -14.13 -17.75 -4.58
N GLU A 139 -14.66 -18.85 -5.15
CA GLU A 139 -15.51 -19.81 -4.44
C GLU A 139 -14.75 -20.52 -3.31
N LYS A 140 -13.49 -20.91 -3.56
CA LYS A 140 -12.60 -21.47 -2.52
C LYS A 140 -12.32 -20.44 -1.42
N ALA A 141 -12.13 -19.16 -1.80
CA ALA A 141 -11.99 -18.08 -0.82
C ALA A 141 -13.25 -17.86 0.03
N GLN A 142 -14.45 -18.00 -0.56
CA GLN A 142 -15.72 -17.92 0.15
C GLN A 142 -15.92 -19.09 1.12
N GLN A 143 -15.55 -20.31 0.71
CA GLN A 143 -15.52 -21.47 1.59
C GLN A 143 -14.53 -21.31 2.74
N GLU A 144 -13.29 -20.88 2.46
CA GLU A 144 -12.28 -20.63 3.50
C GLU A 144 -12.73 -19.56 4.50
N PHE A 145 -13.39 -18.50 4.02
CA PHE A 145 -13.96 -17.46 4.89
C PHE A 145 -15.11 -18.01 5.75
N ALA A 146 -16.07 -18.73 5.14
CA ALA A 146 -17.20 -19.31 5.86
C ALA A 146 -16.74 -20.33 6.92
N THR A 147 -15.81 -21.23 6.57
CA THR A 147 -15.22 -22.18 7.51
C THR A 147 -14.38 -21.47 8.57
N GLY A 148 -13.65 -20.42 8.23
CA GLY A 148 -12.89 -19.60 9.19
C GLY A 148 -13.76 -18.87 10.21
N VAL A 149 -14.90 -18.32 9.77
CA VAL A 149 -15.89 -17.69 10.65
C VAL A 149 -16.59 -18.74 11.53
N MET A 150 -16.97 -19.88 10.97
CA MET A 150 -17.64 -20.95 11.73
C MET A 150 -16.71 -21.70 12.71
N SER A 151 -15.42 -21.81 12.42
CA SER A 151 -14.44 -22.45 13.31
C SER A 151 -13.91 -21.52 14.42
N ASN A 152 -14.25 -20.23 14.37
CA ASN A 152 -13.81 -19.26 15.36
C ASN A 152 -14.56 -19.49 16.68
N LYS A 153 -13.84 -19.88 17.74
CA LYS A 153 -14.41 -20.12 19.08
C LYS A 153 -15.20 -18.92 19.61
N THR A 154 -14.81 -17.69 19.29
CA THR A 154 -15.57 -16.49 19.70
C THR A 154 -16.92 -16.40 19.00
N VAL A 155 -16.99 -16.74 17.71
CA VAL A 155 -18.25 -16.78 16.95
C VAL A 155 -19.11 -17.95 17.40
N GLN A 156 -18.51 -19.11 17.67
CA GLN A 156 -19.22 -20.26 18.24
C GLN A 156 -19.79 -19.93 19.63
N THR A 157 -19.02 -19.29 20.51
CA THR A 157 -19.49 -18.88 21.84
C THR A 157 -20.56 -17.80 21.74
N ALA A 158 -20.42 -16.82 20.83
CA ALA A 158 -21.44 -15.79 20.62
C ALA A 158 -22.75 -16.37 20.04
N ALA A 159 -22.65 -17.30 19.08
CA ALA A 159 -23.79 -18.00 18.52
C ALA A 159 -24.45 -18.95 19.54
N ALA A 160 -23.64 -19.66 20.34
CA ALA A 160 -24.13 -20.51 21.42
C ALA A 160 -24.84 -19.68 22.51
N ASN A 161 -24.27 -18.54 22.88
CA ASN A 161 -24.89 -17.62 23.82
C ASN A 161 -26.21 -17.06 23.26
N ALA A 162 -26.24 -16.57 22.01
CA ALA A 162 -27.45 -16.09 21.37
C ALA A 162 -28.53 -17.17 21.25
N ALA A 163 -28.16 -18.41 20.90
CA ALA A 163 -29.07 -19.54 20.84
C ALA A 163 -29.62 -19.91 22.22
N SER A 164 -28.79 -19.86 23.27
CA SER A 164 -29.22 -20.10 24.65
C SER A 164 -30.19 -19.02 25.15
N THR A 165 -29.96 -17.75 24.77
CA THR A 165 -30.86 -16.63 25.08
C THR A 165 -32.18 -16.75 24.34
N ALA A 166 -32.15 -17.14 23.06
CA ALA A 166 -33.36 -17.38 22.28
C ALA A 166 -34.19 -18.55 22.86
N ALA A 167 -33.54 -19.64 23.25
CA ALA A 167 -34.18 -20.80 23.86
C ALA A 167 -34.81 -20.49 25.23
N THR A 168 -34.16 -19.66 26.04
CA THR A 168 -34.72 -19.19 27.33
C THR A 168 -35.81 -18.14 27.19
N SER A 169 -35.85 -17.40 26.08
CA SER A 169 -36.94 -16.48 25.76
C SER A 169 -38.15 -17.15 25.09
N ALA A 170 -38.00 -18.39 24.61
CA ALA A 170 -39.04 -19.17 23.93
C ALA A 170 -39.67 -20.25 24.82
N ALA A 171 -39.14 -20.46 26.03
CA ALA A 171 -39.68 -21.32 27.09
C ALA A 171 -40.40 -20.47 28.14
#